data_AF-A0A537FM19-F1
#
_entry.id   AF-A0A537FM19-F1
#
_cell.length_a   1.000
_cell.length_b   1.000
_cell.length_c   1.000
_cell.angle_alpha   90.00
_cell.angle_beta   90.00
_cell.angle_gamma   90.00
#
_symmetry.space_group_name_H-M   'P 1'
#
loop_
_entity.id
_entity.type
_entity.pdbx_description
1 polymer ?
#
loop_
_entity_poly.entity_id
_entity_poly.type
_entity_poly.pdbx_seq_one_letter_code
_entity_poly.pdbx_strand_id
1 'polypeptide(L)' 'MRDTLTTPFWQDAYRSLPEEVRHRYLAHLESAERWELRLDATMEAASRAKAALARLLQTPGRPRSAH' A
#
# COMPACT_ATOMS: atom_id res chain seq x y z
N MET A 1 20.16 9.51 14.90
CA MET A 1 18.95 8.69 15.09
C MET A 1 18.48 8.29 13.71
N ARG A 2 18.49 7.00 13.40
CA ARG A 2 18.19 6.49 12.05
C ARG A 2 16.66 6.46 11.93
N ASP A 3 16.12 7.18 10.96
CA ASP A 3 14.69 7.39 10.72
C ASP A 3 13.87 6.11 10.82
N THR A 4 13.11 5.94 11.91
CA THR A 4 12.23 4.79 12.08
C THR A 4 10.93 4.90 11.30
N LEU A 5 10.59 6.11 10.84
CA LEU A 5 9.45 6.40 10.00
C LEU A 5 9.94 6.77 8.60
N THR A 6 9.36 6.14 7.59
CA THR A 6 9.89 6.14 6.22
C THR A 6 9.13 7.13 5.33
N THR A 7 7.85 7.33 5.62
CA THR A 7 6.98 8.21 4.84
C THR A 7 7.00 9.64 5.42
N PRO A 8 6.95 10.67 4.56
CA PRO A 8 6.89 12.05 5.02
C PRO A 8 5.72 12.34 5.96
N PHE A 9 4.55 11.76 5.68
CA PHE A 9 3.36 11.93 6.52
C PHE A 9 3.60 11.46 7.97
N TRP A 10 4.13 10.24 8.16
CA TRP A 10 4.36 9.72 9.50
C TRP A 10 5.51 10.45 10.21
N GLN A 11 6.53 10.92 9.48
CA GLN A 11 7.58 11.78 10.03
C GLN A 11 7.03 13.11 10.56
N ASP A 12 6.14 13.76 9.80
CA ASP A 12 5.53 15.02 10.22
C ASP A 12 4.51 14.81 11.36
N ALA A 13 3.74 13.72 11.32
CA ALA A 13 2.88 13.31 12.43
C ALA A 13 3.69 13.14 13.73
N TYR A 14 4.83 12.46 13.67
CA TYR A 14 5.72 12.32 14.83
C TYR A 14 6.26 13.68 15.33
N ARG A 15 6.65 14.58 14.42
CA ARG A 15 7.12 15.92 14.77
C ARG A 15 6.02 16.80 15.37
N SER A 16 4.77 16.61 14.99
CA SER A 16 3.63 17.35 15.55
C SER A 16 3.35 17.03 17.01
N LEU A 17 3.80 15.88 17.52
CA LEU A 17 3.58 15.47 18.90
C LEU A 17 4.49 16.26 19.87
N PRO A 18 4.04 16.50 21.11
CA PRO A 18 4.91 17.01 22.18
C PRO A 18 6.07 16.04 22.49
N GLU A 19 7.24 16.58 22.82
CA GLU A 19 8.48 15.81 22.96
C GLU A 19 8.39 14.75 24.06
N GLU A 20 7.63 15.03 25.13
CA GLU A 20 7.43 14.15 26.27
C GLU A 20 6.67 12.86 25.89
N VAL A 21 5.83 12.92 24.86
CA VAL A 21 5.00 11.80 24.42
C VAL A 21 5.46 11.15 23.13
N ARG A 22 6.33 11.81 22.36
CA ARG A 22 6.88 11.29 21.09
C ARG A 22 7.41 9.87 21.24
N HIS A 23 8.29 9.64 22.22
CA HIS A 23 8.92 8.33 22.40
C HIS A 23 7.91 7.24 22.81
N ARG A 24 6.82 7.61 23.48
CA ARG A 24 5.75 6.67 23.86
C ARG A 24 4.93 6.23 22.65
N TYR A 25 4.66 7.15 21.72
CA TYR A 25 3.83 6.87 20.55
C TYR A 25 4.62 6.38 19.33
N LEU A 26 5.95 6.47 19.34
CA LEU A 26 6.80 6.05 18.23
C LEU A 26 6.48 4.62 17.74
N ALA A 27 6.40 3.64 18.65
CA ALA A 27 6.09 2.26 18.29
C ALA A 27 4.69 2.08 17.67
N HIS A 28 3.72 2.92 18.06
CA HIS A 28 2.38 2.91 17.49
C HIS A 28 2.38 3.50 16.08
N LEU A 29 3.06 4.63 15.88
CA LEU A 29 3.19 5.27 14.57
C LEU A 29 3.92 4.36 13.57
N GLU A 30 5.00 3.71 13.99
CA GLU A 30 5.71 2.74 13.15
C GLU A 30 4.83 1.55 12.74
N SER A 31 4.00 1.06 13.67
CA SER A 31 3.09 -0.04 13.39
C SER A 31 2.01 0.40 12.40
N ALA A 32 1.47 1.61 12.58
CA ALA A 32 0.49 2.19 11.68
C ALA A 32 1.06 2.39 10.27
N GLU A 33 2.27 2.95 10.14
CA GLU A 33 2.96 3.11 8.85
C GLU A 33 3.14 1.77 8.13
N ARG A 34 3.59 0.73 8.84
CA ARG A 34 3.77 -0.60 8.25
C ARG A 34 2.45 -1.21 7.79
N TRP A 35 1.36 -0.95 8.51
CA TRP A 35 0.02 -1.43 8.12
C TRP A 35 -0.48 -0.72 6.88
N GLU A 36 -0.34 0.60 6.80
CA GLU A 36 -0.71 1.39 5.63
C GLU A 36 0.03 0.91 4.37
N LEU A 37 1.36 0.79 4.44
CA LEU A 37 2.17 0.31 3.30
C LEU A 37 1.79 -1.12 2.86
N ARG A 38 1.45 -2.00 3.80
CA ARG A 38 0.97 -3.35 3.48
C ARG A 38 -0.40 -3.35 2.81
N LEU A 39 -1.30 -2.48 3.26
CA LEU A 39 -2.62 -2.34 2.67
C LEU A 39 -2.50 -1.85 1.22
N ASP A 40 -1.70 -0.82 0.96
CA ASP A 40 -1.46 -0.32 -0.40
C ASP A 40 -0.88 -1.40 -1.31
N ALA A 41 0.15 -2.11 -0.85
CA ALA A 41 0.74 -3.21 -1.62
C ALA A 41 -0.27 -4.33 -1.90
N THR A 42 -1.14 -4.64 -0.94
CA THR A 42 -2.19 -5.66 -1.09
C THR A 42 -3.26 -5.21 -2.09
N MET A 43 -3.68 -3.95 -2.02
CA MET A 43 -4.66 -3.37 -2.95
C MET A 43 -4.12 -3.35 -4.38
N GLU A 44 -2.85 -2.98 -4.56
CA GLU A 44 -2.19 -3.04 -5.87
C GLU A 44 -2.11 -4.47 -6.40
N ALA A 45 -1.67 -5.43 -5.58
CA ALA A 45 -1.57 -6.83 -5.97
C ALA A 45 -2.95 -7.39 -6.36
N ALA A 46 -3.98 -7.11 -5.57
CA ALA A 46 -5.35 -7.51 -5.86
C ALA A 46 -5.87 -6.88 -7.15
N SER A 47 -5.55 -5.60 -7.41
CA SER A 47 -5.95 -4.91 -8.64
C SER A 47 -5.28 -5.52 -9.87
N ARG A 48 -3.98 -5.84 -9.79
CA ARG A 48 -3.24 -6.52 -10.86
C ARG A 48 -3.79 -7.93 -11.10
N ALA A 49 -4.08 -8.68 -10.05
CA ALA A 49 -4.69 -10.01 -10.16
C ALA A 49 -6.07 -9.96 -10.83
N LYS A 50 -6.92 -9.00 -10.44
CA LYS A 50 -8.22 -8.76 -11.09
C LYS A 50 -8.05 -8.42 -12.58
N ALA A 51 -7.11 -7.55 -12.92
CA ALA A 51 -6.84 -7.18 -14.32
C ALA A 51 -6.34 -8.37 -15.15
N ALA A 52 -5.45 -9.21 -14.59
CA ALA A 52 -4.98 -10.42 -15.24
C ALA A 52 -6.11 -11.43 -15.47
N LEU A 53 -6.95 -11.66 -14.44
CA LEU A 53 -8.11 -12.53 -14.55
C LEU A 53 -9.11 -12.02 -15.60
N ALA A 54 -9.38 -10.71 -15.63
CA ALA A 54 -10.26 -10.11 -16.64
C ALA A 54 -9.73 -10.34 -18.06
N ARG A 55 -8.42 -10.24 -18.29
CA ARG A 55 -7.81 -10.54 -19.60
C ARG A 55 -7.95 -12.00 -20.00
N LEU A 56 -7.77 -12.93 -19.06
CA LEU A 56 -7.97 -14.37 -19.34
C LEU A 56 -9.41 -14.66 -19.75
N LEU A 57 -10.39 -14.07 -19.05
CA LEU A 57 -11.81 -14.27 -19.35
C LEU A 57 -12.28 -13.52 -20.61
N GLN A 58 -11.68 -12.35 -20.89
CA GLN A 58 -11.97 -11.56 -22.09
C GLN A 58 -11.26 -12.06 -23.34
N THR A 59 -10.36 -13.05 -23.25
CA THR A 59 -9.74 -13.65 -24.43
C THR A 59 -10.83 -14.41 -25.19
N PRO A 60 -11.44 -13.84 -26.25
CA PRO A 60 -12.42 -14.58 -27.01
C PRO A 60 -11.60 -15.51 -27.89
N GLY A 61 -11.85 -16.81 -27.83
CA GLY A 61 -11.46 -17.67 -28.94
C GLY A 61 -12.05 -17.06 -30.20
N ARG A 62 -11.23 -16.40 -31.01
CA ARG A 62 -11.66 -15.89 -32.31
C ARG A 62 -11.60 -17.05 -33.28
N PRO A 63 -12.74 -17.61 -33.75
CA PRO A 63 -12.80 -18.03 -35.12
C PRO A 63 -13.07 -16.77 -35.94
N ARG A 64 -12.10 -16.48 -36.79
CA ARG A 64 -12.25 -15.62 -37.95
C ARG A 64 -13.32 -16.28 -38.84
N SER A 65 -14.58 -15.89 -38.71
CA SER A 65 -15.58 -16.18 -39.74
C SER A 65 -15.32 -15.24 -40.92
N ALA A 66 -14.46 -15.69 -41.82
CA ALA A 66 -14.47 -15.24 -43.19
C ALA A 66 -15.71 -15.87 -43.85
N HIS A 67 -16.64 -15.04 -44.30
CA HIS A 67 -17.63 -15.43 -45.30
C HIS A 67 -18.05 -14.22 -46.12
#